data_AF-A0A1F6E4B4-F1
#
_entry.id   AF-A0A1F6E4B4-F1
#
_cell.length_a   1.000
_cell.length_b   1.000
_cell.length_c   1.000
_cell.angle_alpha   90.00
_cell.angle_beta   90.00
_cell.angle_gamma   90.00
#
_symmetry.space_group_name_H-M   'P 1'
#
loop_
_entity.id
_entity.type
_entity.pdbx_description
1 polymer ?
#
loop_
_entity_poly.entity_id
_entity_poly.type
_entity_poly.pdbx_seq_one_letter_code
_entity_poly.pdbx_strand_id
1 'polypeptide(L)' 'MEMISAAAFLPKAEKLPYLRMAIRKFDTLKLLLLVLWESKSLDNKKYAALSGPVDEIGRMLGGWQGQLLKLDPAKARGEK' A
#
# COMPACT_ATOMS: atom_id res chain seq x y z
N MET A 1 -10.46 1.74 -16.73
CA MET A 1 -9.29 2.58 -17.14
C MET A 1 -9.45 4.06 -16.80
N GLU A 2 -10.62 4.55 -16.35
CA GLU A 2 -10.81 5.98 -16.01
C GLU A 2 -10.01 6.45 -14.78
N MET A 3 -9.85 5.61 -13.76
CA MET A 3 -9.15 5.99 -12.52
C MET A 3 -7.64 6.27 -12.72
N ILE A 4 -7.03 5.68 -13.76
CA ILE A 4 -5.61 5.89 -14.09
C ILE A 4 -5.40 7.25 -14.75
N SER A 5 -6.34 7.70 -15.60
CA SER A 5 -6.32 9.03 -16.22
C SER A 5 -6.60 10.13 -15.21
N ALA A 6 -7.51 9.92 -14.25
CA ALA A 6 -7.78 10.89 -13.20
C ALA A 6 -6.53 11.15 -12.31
N ALA A 7 -5.77 10.10 -11.98
CA ALA A 7 -4.59 10.21 -11.12
C ALA A 7 -3.40 10.96 -11.77
N ALA A 8 -3.38 11.06 -13.10
CA ALA A 8 -2.37 11.82 -13.85
C ALA A 8 -2.55 13.34 -13.70
N PHE A 9 -3.78 13.81 -13.46
CA PHE A 9 -4.12 15.24 -13.42
C PHE A 9 -4.41 15.80 -12.02
N LEU A 10 -4.47 14.96 -10.97
CA LEU A 10 -4.76 15.44 -9.61
C LEU A 10 -3.49 15.95 -8.86
N PRO A 11 -3.58 17.09 -8.14
CA PRO A 11 -2.47 17.68 -7.39
C PRO A 11 -1.90 16.72 -6.33
N LYS A 12 -0.57 16.76 -6.14
CA LYS A 12 0.18 15.88 -5.21
C LYS A 12 -0.37 15.84 -3.78
N ALA A 13 -1.06 16.91 -3.34
CA ALA A 13 -1.63 17.06 -2.00
C ALA A 13 -2.77 16.06 -1.69
N GLU A 14 -3.50 15.58 -2.69
CA GLU A 14 -4.59 14.62 -2.48
C GLU A 14 -4.14 13.16 -2.55
N LYS A 15 -2.93 12.87 -3.01
CA LYS A 15 -2.46 11.48 -3.22
C LYS A 15 -2.23 10.70 -1.92
N LEU A 16 -1.93 11.40 -0.83
CA LEU A 16 -1.67 10.83 0.50
C LEU A 16 -2.88 10.11 1.12
N PRO A 17 -4.10 10.69 1.18
CA PRO A 17 -5.27 9.99 1.72
C PRO A 17 -5.67 8.78 0.86
N TYR A 18 -5.57 8.85 -0.47
CA TYR A 18 -5.83 7.70 -1.34
C TYR A 18 -4.80 6.59 -1.14
N LEU A 19 -3.51 6.92 -1.04
CA LEU A 19 -2.47 5.93 -0.75
C LEU A 19 -2.67 5.28 0.62
N ARG A 20 -2.99 6.06 1.66
CA ARG A 20 -3.31 5.52 2.99
C ARG A 20 -4.54 4.60 2.96
N MET A 21 -5.52 4.88 2.12
CA MET A 21 -6.68 4.01 1.95
C MET A 21 -6.32 2.71 1.20
N ALA A 22 -5.46 2.79 0.18
CA ALA A 22 -4.93 1.63 -0.51
C ALA A 22 -4.11 0.72 0.42
N ILE A 23 -3.23 1.31 1.25
CA ILE A 23 -2.45 0.57 2.26
C ILE A 23 -3.37 -0.16 3.24
N ARG A 24 -4.39 0.49 3.79
CA ARG A 24 -5.35 -0.16 4.70
C ARG A 24 -6.05 -1.37 4.08
N LYS A 25 -6.49 -1.24 2.82
CA LYS A 25 -7.09 -2.37 2.08
C LYS A 25 -6.08 -3.49 1.85
N PHE A 26 -4.83 -3.13 1.60
CA PHE A 26 -3.74 -4.08 1.41
C PHE A 26 -3.37 -4.84 2.69
N ASP A 27 -3.36 -4.16 3.84
CA ASP A 27 -3.13 -4.79 5.14
C ASP A 27 -4.27 -5.76 5.49
N THR A 28 -5.50 -5.44 5.09
CA THR A 28 -6.64 -6.35 5.24
C THR A 28 -6.47 -7.59 4.37
N LEU A 29 -5.97 -7.45 3.14
CA LEU A 29 -5.67 -8.59 2.28
C LEU A 29 -4.60 -9.51 2.90
N LYS A 30 -3.54 -8.94 3.49
CA LYS A 30 -2.52 -9.71 4.22
C LYS A 30 -3.11 -10.50 5.38
N LEU A 31 -3.97 -9.86 6.17
CA LEU A 31 -4.63 -10.51 7.30
C LEU A 31 -5.52 -11.67 6.82
N LEU A 32 -6.32 -11.47 5.77
CA LEU A 32 -7.15 -12.53 5.20
C LEU A 32 -6.31 -13.69 4.65
N LEU A 33 -5.19 -13.39 4.00
CA LEU A 33 -4.27 -14.42 3.49
C LEU A 33 -3.67 -15.24 4.64
N LEU A 34 -3.30 -14.59 5.73
CA LEU A 34 -2.81 -15.25 6.95
C LEU A 34 -3.89 -16.12 7.59
N VAL A 35 -5.12 -15.63 7.70
CA VAL A 35 -6.26 -16.39 8.23
C VAL A 35 -6.54 -17.62 7.37
N LEU A 36 -6.51 -17.51 6.05
CA LEU A 36 -6.71 -18.65 5.13
C LEU A 36 -5.62 -19.71 5.25
N TRP A 37 -4.40 -19.28 5.55
CA TRP A 37 -3.28 -20.18 5.80
C TRP A 37 -3.40 -20.88 7.16
N GLU A 38 -3.70 -20.14 8.22
CA GLU A 38 -3.93 -20.67 9.58
C GLU A 38 -5.13 -21.63 9.63
N SER A 39 -6.21 -21.33 8.89
CA SER A 39 -7.38 -22.21 8.76
C SER A 39 -7.10 -23.47 7.93
N LYS A 40 -5.87 -23.64 7.43
CA LYS A 40 -5.44 -24.70 6.49
C LYS A 40 -6.27 -24.75 5.20
N SER A 41 -6.98 -23.67 4.88
CA SER A 41 -7.71 -23.55 3.62
C SER A 41 -6.77 -23.25 2.45
N LEU A 42 -5.55 -22.78 2.75
CA LEU A 42 -4.49 -22.50 1.80
C LEU A 42 -3.23 -23.29 2.14
N ASP A 43 -2.78 -24.16 1.23
CA ASP A 43 -1.54 -24.93 1.41
C ASP A 43 -0.30 -24.02 1.46
N ASN A 44 0.73 -24.45 2.19
CA ASN A 44 2.00 -23.71 2.32
C ASN A 44 2.62 -23.31 0.97
N LYS A 45 2.52 -24.16 -0.05
CA LYS A 45 3.02 -23.84 -1.41
C LYS A 45 2.26 -22.68 -2.05
N LYS A 46 0.93 -22.64 -1.88
CA LYS A 46 0.06 -21.58 -2.41
C LYS A 46 0.25 -20.28 -1.61
N TYR A 47 0.36 -20.37 -0.29
CA TYR A 47 0.67 -19.23 0.57
C TYR A 47 2.05 -18.64 0.24
N ALA A 48 3.08 -19.45 0.04
CA ALA A 48 4.41 -18.99 -0.36
C ALA A 48 4.38 -18.30 -1.74
N ALA A 49 3.63 -18.84 -2.70
CA ALA A 49 3.48 -18.22 -4.02
C ALA A 49 2.74 -16.87 -3.99
N LEU A 50 1.82 -16.68 -3.04
CA LEU A 50 1.04 -15.43 -2.90
C LEU A 50 1.72 -14.40 -2.00
N SER A 51 2.45 -14.84 -0.97
CA SER A 51 3.15 -13.95 -0.01
C SER A 51 4.30 -13.18 -0.66
N GLY A 52 5.04 -13.79 -1.59
CA GLY A 52 6.14 -13.12 -2.31
C GLY A 52 5.71 -11.82 -3.00
N PRO A 53 4.72 -11.86 -3.93
CA PRO A 53 4.18 -10.66 -4.57
C PRO A 53 3.55 -9.67 -3.57
N VAL A 54 2.88 -10.18 -2.52
CA VAL A 54 2.27 -9.34 -1.49
C VAL A 54 3.33 -8.58 -0.67
N ASP A 55 4.48 -9.17 -0.40
CA ASP A 55 5.56 -8.46 0.29
C ASP A 55 6.25 -7.41 -0.60
N GLU A 56 6.35 -7.68 -1.90
CA GLU A 56 6.86 -6.70 -2.86
C GLU A 56 5.93 -5.48 -2.96
N ILE A 57 4.63 -5.71 -3.12
CA ILE A 57 3.62 -4.63 -3.16
C ILE A 57 3.64 -3.83 -1.84
N GLY A 58 3.78 -4.50 -0.69
CA GLY A 58 3.90 -3.83 0.60
C GLY A 58 5.11 -2.90 0.69
N ARG A 59 6.27 -3.35 0.19
CA ARG A 59 7.50 -2.52 0.13
C ARG A 59 7.33 -1.32 -0.80
N MET A 60 6.70 -1.51 -1.96
CA MET A 60 6.42 -0.42 -2.90
C MET A 60 5.48 0.63 -2.29
N LEU A 61 4.39 0.20 -1.65
CA LEU A 61 3.44 1.09 -0.98
C LEU A 61 4.08 1.87 0.17
N GLY A 62 4.91 1.22 0.98
CA GLY A 62 5.66 1.86 2.06
C GLY A 62 6.69 2.88 1.52
N GLY A 63 7.39 2.54 0.43
CA GLY A 63 8.32 3.45 -0.24
C GLY A 63 7.62 4.70 -0.79
N TRP A 64 6.46 4.53 -1.44
CA TRP A 64 5.65 5.63 -1.93
C TRP A 64 5.11 6.52 -0.81
N GLN A 65 4.67 5.92 0.30
CA GLN A 65 4.22 6.67 1.47
C GLN A 65 5.38 7.49 2.05
N GLY A 66 6.57 6.91 2.18
CA GLY A 66 7.76 7.60 2.67
C GLY A 66 8.18 8.76 1.76
N GLN A 67 8.14 8.58 0.43
CA GLN A 67 8.42 9.66 -0.52
C GLN A 67 7.41 10.79 -0.42
N LEU A 68 6.11 10.48 -0.40
CA LEU A 68 5.05 11.48 -0.30
C LEU A 68 5.07 12.24 1.02
N LEU A 69 5.43 11.59 2.14
CA LEU A 69 5.61 12.25 3.43
C LEU A 69 6.82 13.21 3.47
N LYS A 70 7.88 12.92 2.71
CA LYS A 70 9.04 13.83 2.56
C LYS A 70 8.74 15.04 1.69
N LEU A 71 7.82 14.89 0.73
CA LEU A 71 7.36 15.94 -0.17
C LEU A 71 6.23 16.79 0.43
N ASP A 72 5.73 16.44 1.61
CA ASP A 72 4.68 17.20 2.28
C ASP A 72 5.24 18.50 2.88
N PRO A 73 4.86 19.69 2.36
CA PRO A 73 5.37 20.97 2.82
C PRO A 73 5.01 21.28 4.29
N ALA A 74 4.06 20.55 4.89
CA ALA A 74 3.74 20.68 6.31
C ALA A 74 4.89 20.20 7.23
N LYS A 75 5.71 19.23 6.79
CA LYS A 75 6.86 18.73 7.57
C LYS A 75 8.12 19.60 7.38
N ALA A 76 8.28 20.23 6.22
CA ALA A 76 9.40 21.15 5.95
C ALA A 76 9.38 22.43 6.81
N ARG A 77 8.26 22.75 7.45
CA ARG A 77 8.12 23.91 8.36
C ARG A 77 8.46 23.57 9.83
N GLY A 78 8.61 22.29 10.18
CA GLY A 78 8.89 21.83 11.55
C GLY A 78 10.38 21.65 11.90
N GLU A 79 11.29 21.88 10.96
CA GLU A 79 12.74 21.81 11.16
C GLU A 79 13.38 23.21 11.16
N LYS A 80 12.83 24.15 11.93
CA LYS A 80 13.50 25.42 12.27
C LYS A 80 13.70 25.53 13.77
#